data_AF-A0A2M9L4G8-F1
#
_entry.id   AF-A0A2M9L4G8-F1
#
_cell.length_a   1.000
_cell.length_b   1.000
_cell.length_c   1.000
_cell.angle_alpha   90.00
_cell.angle_beta   90.00
_cell.angle_gamma   90.00
#
_symmetry.space_group_name_H-M   'P 1'
#
loop_
_entity.id
_entity.type
_entity.pdbx_description
1 polymer ?
#
loop_
_entity_poly.entity_id
_entity_poly.type
_entity_poly.pdbx_seq_one_letter_code
_entity_poly.pdbx_strand_id
1 'polypeptide(L)'
;MAGRSSTVVLMCGLPGAGKTTYAQDLVRRGFVRLSIDEVVWQRLGQRDAGLVLEADAYDRLKEEVRRLQRDELVALVRAGRDVVVDYSFWSRAARDDYKALVESHGGCWELIHLKADRTTLERRLAVRNGEEGANSVTVHQKLLDRYVADFEEPDGEGEQVFVQSAT
;
A
#
# COMPACT_ATOMS: atom_id res chain seq x y z
N MET A 1 -1.01 -23.66 24.27
CA MET A 1 0.10 -23.26 23.39
C MET A 1 -0.18 -21.83 22.96
N ALA A 2 0.70 -20.88 23.30
CA ALA A 2 0.56 -19.52 22.78
C ALA A 2 0.81 -19.60 21.27
N GLY A 3 -0.26 -19.44 20.47
CA GLY A 3 -0.14 -19.33 19.03
C GLY A 3 0.79 -18.17 18.69
N ARG A 4 1.62 -18.33 17.66
CA ARG A 4 2.46 -17.24 17.15
C ARG A 4 1.57 -16.04 16.81
N SER A 5 1.88 -14.86 17.36
CA SER A 5 1.23 -13.61 16.96
C SER A 5 1.58 -13.31 15.50
N SER A 6 0.58 -13.00 14.67
CA SER A 6 0.78 -12.60 13.28
C SER A 6 1.38 -11.21 13.19
N THR A 7 2.33 -10.99 12.30
CA THR A 7 2.83 -9.64 11.98
C THR A 7 2.11 -9.07 10.76
N VAL A 8 1.56 -7.87 10.90
CA VAL A 8 0.97 -7.09 9.81
C VAL A 8 1.87 -5.92 9.46
N VAL A 9 2.41 -5.93 8.24
CA VAL A 9 3.23 -4.86 7.70
C VAL A 9 2.35 -3.84 6.98
N LEU A 10 2.36 -2.59 7.47
CA LEU A 10 1.68 -1.44 6.89
C LEU A 10 2.68 -0.66 6.03
N MET A 11 2.40 -0.56 4.73
CA MET A 11 3.28 0.10 3.76
C MET A 11 2.95 1.59 3.62
N CYS A 12 3.92 2.46 3.86
CA CYS A 12 3.78 3.90 3.73
C CYS A 12 4.74 4.44 2.68
N GLY A 13 4.26 5.32 1.81
CA GLY A 13 5.09 6.00 0.81
C GLY A 13 4.33 6.37 -0.46
N LEU A 14 4.89 7.30 -1.22
CA LEU A 14 4.29 7.80 -2.46
C LEU A 14 4.35 6.76 -3.60
N PRO A 15 3.51 6.88 -4.65
CA PRO A 15 3.66 6.06 -5.87
C PRO A 15 5.07 6.22 -6.46
N GLY A 16 5.71 5.11 -6.83
CA GLY A 16 7.12 5.10 -7.27
C GLY A 16 8.15 4.89 -6.15
N ALA A 17 7.73 4.93 -4.87
CA ALA A 17 8.64 4.71 -3.74
C ALA A 17 9.12 3.26 -3.55
N GLY A 18 8.67 2.31 -4.37
CA GLY A 18 9.11 0.90 -4.30
C GLY A 18 8.32 0.02 -3.32
N LYS A 19 7.15 0.47 -2.84
CA LYS A 19 6.30 -0.29 -1.91
C LYS A 19 5.97 -1.69 -2.42
N THR A 20 5.48 -1.80 -3.65
CA THR A 20 5.13 -3.08 -4.26
C THR A 20 6.33 -4.04 -4.33
N THR A 21 7.52 -3.53 -4.65
CA THR A 21 8.75 -4.34 -4.66
C THR A 21 9.02 -4.91 -3.27
N TYR A 22 8.99 -4.07 -2.23
CA TYR A 22 9.16 -4.52 -0.85
C TYR A 22 8.07 -5.51 -0.41
N ALA A 23 6.81 -5.26 -0.79
CA ALA A 23 5.70 -6.17 -0.50
C ALA A 23 5.88 -7.53 -1.18
N GLN A 24 6.37 -7.57 -2.42
CA GLN A 24 6.68 -8.83 -3.12
C GLN A 24 7.81 -9.60 -2.44
N ASP A 25 8.80 -8.92 -1.89
CA ASP A 25 9.87 -9.55 -1.10
C ASP A 25 9.30 -10.22 0.17
N LEU A 26 8.35 -9.58 0.83
CA LEU A 26 7.61 -10.18 1.96
C LEU A 26 6.77 -11.37 1.52
N VAL A 27 6.12 -11.32 0.37
CA VAL A 27 5.39 -12.49 -0.19
C VAL A 27 6.33 -13.67 -0.38
N ARG A 28 7.54 -13.46 -0.92
CA ARG A 28 8.54 -14.53 -1.05
C ARG A 28 8.99 -15.10 0.30
N ARG A 29 8.83 -14.35 1.39
CA ARG A 29 9.08 -14.77 2.77
C ARG A 29 7.85 -15.42 3.44
N GLY A 30 6.73 -15.54 2.73
CA GLY A 30 5.53 -16.23 3.20
C GLY A 30 4.38 -15.32 3.66
N PHE A 31 4.51 -14.00 3.52
CA PHE A 31 3.44 -13.07 3.87
C PHE A 31 2.29 -13.17 2.86
N VAL A 32 1.06 -13.05 3.35
CA VAL A 32 -0.12 -12.81 2.49
C VAL A 32 -0.14 -11.33 2.12
N ARG A 33 -0.39 -11.01 0.86
CA ARG A 33 -0.41 -9.63 0.37
C ARG A 33 -1.84 -9.20 0.08
N LEU A 34 -2.25 -8.08 0.68
CA LEU A 34 -3.48 -7.38 0.36
C LEU A 34 -3.13 -6.12 -0.44
N SER A 35 -3.54 -6.07 -1.71
CA SER A 35 -3.34 -4.94 -2.61
C SER A 35 -4.67 -4.46 -3.16
N ILE A 36 -4.97 -3.17 -2.99
CA ILE A 36 -6.16 -2.56 -3.58
C ILE A 36 -6.04 -2.58 -5.11
N ASP A 37 -4.86 -2.24 -5.64
CA ASP A 37 -4.63 -2.08 -7.08
C ASP A 37 -4.82 -3.42 -7.81
N GLU A 38 -4.42 -4.55 -7.22
CA GLU A 38 -4.68 -5.89 -7.79
C GLU A 38 -6.17 -6.23 -7.89
N VAL A 39 -6.96 -5.94 -6.85
CA VAL A 39 -8.39 -6.20 -6.88
C VAL A 39 -9.10 -5.26 -7.86
N VAL A 40 -8.72 -3.98 -7.89
CA VAL A 40 -9.24 -3.01 -8.86
C VAL A 40 -8.95 -3.46 -10.29
N TRP A 41 -7.71 -3.85 -10.57
CA TRP A 41 -7.30 -4.36 -11.87
C TRP A 41 -8.17 -5.52 -12.34
N GLN A 42 -8.41 -6.52 -11.47
CA GLN A 42 -9.29 -7.64 -11.81
C GLN A 42 -10.74 -7.21 -12.04
N ARG A 43 -11.29 -6.31 -11.20
CA ARG A 43 -12.66 -5.80 -11.34
C ARG A 43 -12.88 -5.02 -12.62
N LEU A 44 -11.85 -4.33 -13.11
CA LEU A 44 -11.91 -3.57 -14.35
C LEU A 44 -11.68 -4.42 -15.60
N GLY A 45 -11.45 -5.73 -15.45
CA GLY A 45 -11.13 -6.62 -16.56
C GLY A 45 -9.73 -6.37 -17.10
N GLN A 46 -8.76 -6.20 -16.19
CA GLN A 46 -7.35 -5.98 -16.49
C GLN A 46 -7.10 -4.70 -17.29
N ARG A 47 -7.72 -3.61 -16.85
CA ARG A 47 -7.54 -2.27 -17.44
C ARG A 47 -7.00 -1.32 -16.40
N ASP A 48 -6.15 -0.40 -16.86
CA ASP A 48 -5.52 0.59 -15.98
C ASP A 48 -6.56 1.58 -15.45
N ALA A 49 -6.80 1.53 -14.15
CA ALA A 49 -7.72 2.41 -13.45
C ALA A 49 -7.38 3.90 -13.65
N GLY A 50 -6.10 4.25 -13.76
CA GLY A 50 -5.63 5.61 -14.00
C GLY A 50 -5.97 6.14 -15.41
N LEU A 51 -6.30 5.26 -16.35
CA LEU A 51 -6.67 5.61 -17.72
C LEU A 51 -8.16 5.49 -18.01
N VAL A 52 -8.86 4.57 -17.31
CA VAL A 52 -10.27 4.24 -17.63
C VAL A 52 -11.29 4.78 -16.63
N LEU A 53 -10.85 5.33 -15.49
CA LEU A 53 -11.72 5.90 -14.48
C LEU A 53 -11.39 7.37 -14.22
N GLU A 54 -12.44 8.16 -14.01
CA GLU A 54 -12.31 9.49 -13.39
C GLU A 54 -11.88 9.36 -11.92
N ALA A 55 -11.22 10.40 -11.39
CA ALA A 55 -10.63 10.38 -10.05
C ALA A 55 -11.64 9.97 -8.95
N ASP A 56 -12.83 10.57 -8.92
CA ASP A 56 -13.85 10.26 -7.92
C ASP A 56 -14.39 8.82 -8.04
N ALA A 57 -14.48 8.29 -9.26
CA ALA A 57 -14.89 6.91 -9.49
C ALA A 57 -13.82 5.94 -9.00
N TYR A 58 -12.54 6.27 -9.24
CA TYR A 58 -11.43 5.49 -8.76
C TYR A 58 -11.35 5.50 -7.23
N ASP A 59 -11.49 6.66 -6.59
CA ASP A 59 -11.46 6.79 -5.13
C ASP A 59 -12.61 5.99 -4.46
N ARG A 60 -13.82 6.04 -5.02
CA ARG A 60 -14.95 5.21 -4.54
C ARG A 60 -14.65 3.72 -4.63
N LEU A 61 -14.14 3.25 -5.78
CA LEU A 61 -13.82 1.85 -5.98
C LEU A 61 -12.71 1.37 -5.03
N LYS A 62 -11.66 2.18 -4.82
CA LYS A 62 -10.60 1.89 -3.85
C LYS A 62 -11.16 1.74 -2.44
N GLU A 63 -12.12 2.57 -2.04
CA GLU A 63 -12.71 2.52 -0.72
C GLU A 63 -13.64 1.31 -0.53
N GLU A 64 -14.37 0.89 -1.57
CA GLU A 64 -15.10 -0.38 -1.55
C GLU A 64 -14.17 -1.59 -1.38
N VAL A 65 -13.08 -1.62 -2.14
CA VAL A 65 -12.06 -2.69 -2.05
C VAL A 65 -11.39 -2.68 -0.69
N ARG A 66 -11.03 -1.50 -0.17
CA ARG A 66 -10.42 -1.35 1.17
C ARG A 66 -11.28 -1.95 2.26
N ARG A 67 -12.60 -1.70 2.24
CA ARG A 67 -13.54 -2.24 3.23
C ARG A 67 -13.55 -3.78 3.22
N LEU A 68 -13.61 -4.39 2.04
CA LEU A 68 -13.56 -5.85 1.92
C LEU A 68 -12.22 -6.43 2.38
N GLN A 69 -11.11 -5.81 2.00
CA GLN A 69 -9.78 -6.25 2.44
C GLN A 69 -9.54 -6.01 3.93
N ARG A 70 -10.27 -5.10 4.57
CA ARG A 70 -10.22 -4.91 6.03
C ARG A 70 -10.79 -6.13 6.76
N ASP A 71 -11.91 -6.66 6.28
CA ASP A 71 -12.49 -7.90 6.82
C ASP A 71 -11.57 -9.11 6.57
N GLU A 72 -10.97 -9.17 5.38
CA GLU A 72 -9.97 -10.20 5.04
C GLU A 72 -8.73 -10.12 5.94
N LEU A 73 -8.21 -8.92 6.20
CA LEU A 73 -7.09 -8.69 7.12
C LEU A 73 -7.41 -9.24 8.52
N VAL A 74 -8.60 -8.96 9.05
CA VAL A 74 -9.02 -9.47 10.36
C VAL A 74 -9.05 -11.00 10.36
N ALA A 75 -9.59 -11.62 9.31
CA ALA A 75 -9.63 -13.08 9.19
C ALA A 75 -8.20 -13.68 9.15
N LEU A 76 -7.27 -13.06 8.42
CA LEU A 76 -5.88 -13.49 8.33
C LEU A 76 -5.12 -13.36 9.65
N VAL A 77 -5.32 -12.24 10.37
CA VAL A 77 -4.73 -12.01 11.70
C VAL A 77 -5.23 -13.07 12.69
N ARG A 78 -6.54 -13.33 12.74
CA ARG A 78 -7.12 -14.38 13.60
C ARG A 78 -6.62 -15.78 13.24
N ALA A 79 -6.26 -16.01 11.98
CA ALA A 79 -5.66 -17.25 11.51
C ALA A 79 -4.14 -17.34 11.75
N GLY A 80 -3.52 -16.33 12.38
CA GLY A 80 -2.08 -16.30 12.67
C GLY A 80 -1.20 -16.14 11.43
N ARG A 81 -1.75 -15.57 10.35
CA ARG A 81 -1.03 -15.34 9.09
C ARG A 81 -0.37 -13.98 9.09
N ASP A 82 0.91 -13.93 8.72
CA ASP A 82 1.58 -12.65 8.48
C ASP A 82 1.04 -12.02 7.19
N VAL A 83 0.82 -10.70 7.23
CA VAL A 83 0.17 -9.95 6.15
C VAL A 83 0.98 -8.72 5.80
N VAL A 84 1.17 -8.43 4.52
CA VAL A 84 1.58 -7.10 4.04
C VAL A 84 0.38 -6.42 3.40
N VAL A 85 0.06 -5.24 3.90
CA VAL A 85 -1.00 -4.39 3.37
C VAL A 85 -0.35 -3.36 2.46
N ASP A 86 -0.28 -3.67 1.16
CA ASP A 86 0.36 -2.84 0.12
C ASP A 86 -0.55 -1.69 -0.30
N TYR A 87 -0.88 -0.85 0.66
CA TYR A 87 -1.52 0.45 0.45
C TYR A 87 -0.43 1.54 0.52
N SER A 88 -0.81 2.81 0.32
CA SER A 88 0.13 3.92 0.53
C SER A 88 0.15 4.46 1.96
N PHE A 89 -0.81 4.08 2.83
CA PHE A 89 -1.03 4.62 4.19
C PHE A 89 -0.58 6.08 4.36
N TRP A 90 -1.15 6.93 3.50
CA TRP A 90 -0.70 8.31 3.28
C TRP A 90 -1.10 9.25 4.42
N SER A 91 -2.17 8.95 5.17
CA SER A 91 -2.59 9.73 6.32
C SER A 91 -2.31 9.00 7.63
N ARG A 92 -1.94 9.77 8.65
CA ARG A 92 -1.76 9.31 10.03
C ARG A 92 -3.02 8.67 10.56
N ALA A 93 -4.19 9.26 10.28
CA ALA A 93 -5.47 8.70 10.70
C ALA A 93 -5.67 7.26 10.19
N ALA A 94 -5.30 6.96 8.94
CA ALA A 94 -5.39 5.62 8.39
C ALA A 94 -4.35 4.67 9.02
N ARG A 95 -3.15 5.16 9.34
CA ARG A 95 -2.13 4.38 10.04
C ARG A 95 -2.59 4.00 11.44
N ASP A 96 -3.06 4.96 12.23
CA ASP A 96 -3.53 4.75 13.59
C ASP A 96 -4.75 3.80 13.62
N ASP A 97 -5.69 3.96 12.70
CA ASP A 97 -6.84 3.06 12.55
C ASP A 97 -6.44 1.61 12.26
N TYR A 98 -5.49 1.38 11.34
CA TYR A 98 -5.04 0.02 11.03
C TYR A 98 -4.15 -0.58 12.14
N LYS A 99 -3.33 0.22 12.83
CA LYS A 99 -2.59 -0.25 14.01
C LYS A 99 -3.56 -0.77 15.08
N ALA A 100 -4.58 0.03 15.42
CA ALA A 100 -5.61 -0.37 16.38
C ALA A 100 -6.42 -1.60 15.93
N LEU A 101 -6.73 -1.70 14.63
CA LEU A 101 -7.41 -2.88 14.07
C LEU A 101 -6.58 -4.15 14.28
N VAL A 102 -5.27 -4.10 14.01
CA VAL A 102 -4.38 -5.24 14.15
C VAL A 102 -4.23 -5.66 15.61
N GLU A 103 -3.97 -4.69 16.50
CA GLU A 103 -3.80 -4.93 17.94
C GLU A 103 -5.07 -5.50 18.59
N SER A 104 -6.24 -4.94 18.26
CA SER A 104 -7.54 -5.41 18.80
C SER A 104 -7.89 -6.85 18.41
N HIS A 105 -7.22 -7.39 17.40
CA HIS A 105 -7.37 -8.76 16.93
C HIS A 105 -6.20 -9.68 17.31
N GLY A 106 -5.30 -9.21 18.17
CA GLY A 106 -4.19 -9.99 18.72
C GLY A 106 -2.99 -10.13 17.79
N GLY A 107 -2.90 -9.32 16.74
CA GLY A 107 -1.71 -9.23 15.88
C GLY A 107 -0.74 -8.17 16.35
N CYS A 108 0.49 -8.24 15.83
CA CYS A 108 1.48 -7.16 15.91
C CYS A 108 1.54 -6.40 14.59
N TRP A 109 1.91 -5.13 14.61
CA TRP A 109 2.11 -4.34 13.39
C TRP A 109 3.56 -3.88 13.24
N GLU A 110 3.96 -3.68 11.99
CA GLU A 110 5.17 -2.95 11.61
C GLU A 110 4.79 -1.87 10.59
N LEU A 111 5.27 -0.64 10.78
CA LEU A 111 5.07 0.45 9.84
C LEU A 111 6.35 0.65 9.03
N ILE A 112 6.28 0.45 7.72
CA ILE A 112 7.42 0.57 6.82
C ILE A 112 7.23 1.80 5.95
N HIS A 113 8.07 2.82 6.14
CA HIS A 113 8.06 4.02 5.31
C HIS A 113 9.16 3.94 4.25
N LEU A 114 8.76 3.79 2.99
CA LEU A 114 9.67 3.89 1.85
C LEU A 114 9.72 5.33 1.38
N LYS A 115 10.84 6.01 1.67
CA LYS A 115 11.05 7.42 1.37
C LYS A 115 11.91 7.57 0.12
N ALA A 116 11.41 8.26 -0.88
CA ALA A 116 12.15 8.61 -2.10
C ALA A 116 11.99 10.10 -2.40
N ASP A 117 13.03 10.73 -2.94
CA ASP A 117 12.92 12.11 -3.40
C ASP A 117 12.05 12.24 -4.66
N ARG A 118 11.57 13.46 -4.91
CA ARG A 118 10.66 13.73 -6.03
C ARG A 118 11.25 13.31 -7.38
N THR A 119 12.52 13.61 -7.62
CA THR A 119 13.23 13.25 -8.86
C THR A 119 13.22 11.74 -9.09
N THR A 120 13.43 10.95 -8.04
CA THR A 120 13.40 9.49 -8.08
C THR A 120 11.99 8.97 -8.35
N LEU A 121 10.97 9.53 -7.69
CA LEU A 121 9.57 9.18 -7.91
C LEU A 121 9.16 9.42 -9.37
N GLU A 122 9.44 10.62 -9.90
CA GLU A 122 9.10 11.01 -11.27
C GLU A 122 9.80 10.12 -12.30
N ARG A 123 11.11 9.86 -12.12
CA ARG A 123 11.87 8.95 -12.99
C ARG A 123 11.28 7.54 -13.01
N ARG A 124 10.99 6.98 -11.83
CA ARG A 124 10.42 5.62 -11.72
C ARG A 124 9.02 5.54 -12.30
N LEU A 125 8.20 6.55 -12.08
CA LEU A 125 6.86 6.63 -12.65
C LEU A 125 6.88 6.80 -14.18
N ALA A 126 7.85 7.53 -14.73
CA ALA A 126 8.01 7.64 -16.19
C ALA A 126 8.24 6.28 -16.86
N VAL A 127 9.00 5.39 -16.23
CA VAL A 127 9.19 4.01 -16.70
C VAL A 127 7.91 3.20 -16.46
N ARG A 128 7.40 3.20 -15.23
CA ARG A 128 6.26 2.36 -14.82
C ARG A 128 4.97 2.68 -15.59
N ASN A 129 4.74 3.94 -15.93
CA ASN A 129 3.54 4.34 -16.70
C ASN A 129 3.55 3.79 -18.15
N GLY A 130 4.67 3.25 -18.63
CA GLY A 130 4.74 2.53 -19.90
C GLY A 130 4.50 1.02 -19.77
N GLU A 131 4.32 0.51 -18.55
CA GLU A 131 4.08 -0.91 -18.28
C GLU A 131 2.59 -1.20 -18.10
N GLU A 132 2.18 -2.42 -18.42
CA GLU A 132 0.83 -2.89 -18.19
C GLU A 132 0.77 -3.85 -17.01
N GLY A 133 -0.14 -3.60 -16.07
CA GLY A 133 -0.44 -4.55 -15.00
C GLY A 133 -1.01 -3.93 -13.75
N ALA A 134 -1.48 -4.81 -12.85
CA ALA A 134 -2.09 -4.45 -11.58
C ALA A 134 -1.23 -3.55 -10.66
N ASN A 135 0.09 -3.57 -10.84
CA ASN A 135 1.04 -2.84 -10.00
C ASN A 135 1.61 -1.58 -10.68
N SER A 136 1.12 -1.28 -11.88
CA SER A 136 1.63 -0.23 -12.76
C SER A 136 0.54 0.78 -13.12
N VAL A 137 -0.44 0.99 -12.23
CA VAL A 137 -1.48 2.02 -12.39
C VAL A 137 -0.84 3.36 -12.75
N THR A 138 -1.30 3.95 -13.85
CA THR A 138 -0.75 5.19 -14.38
C THR A 138 -0.93 6.33 -13.38
N VAL A 139 0.18 7.01 -13.07
CA VAL A 139 0.19 8.22 -12.23
C VAL A 139 0.84 9.34 -13.02
N HIS A 140 0.01 10.25 -13.52
CA HIS A 140 0.47 11.47 -14.20
C HIS A 140 0.98 12.52 -13.20
N GLN A 141 1.77 13.48 -13.69
CA GLN A 141 2.42 14.50 -12.86
C GLN A 141 1.45 15.25 -11.94
N LYS A 142 0.31 15.70 -12.47
CA LYS A 142 -0.73 16.40 -11.68
C LYS A 142 -1.27 15.55 -10.52
N LEU A 143 -1.39 14.24 -10.73
CA LEU A 143 -1.85 13.31 -9.69
C LEU A 143 -0.76 13.07 -8.65
N LEU A 144 0.51 12.96 -9.08
CA LEU A 144 1.65 12.89 -8.17
C LEU A 144 1.75 14.16 -7.30
N ASP A 145 1.59 15.34 -7.89
CA ASP A 145 1.61 16.61 -7.16
C ASP A 145 0.55 16.64 -6.06
N ARG A 146 -0.68 16.19 -6.36
CA ARG A 146 -1.74 16.04 -5.36
C ARG A 146 -1.34 15.07 -4.26
N TYR A 147 -0.84 13.88 -4.60
CA TYR A 147 -0.40 12.92 -3.60
C TYR A 147 0.72 13.44 -2.71
N VAL A 148 1.67 14.20 -3.26
CA VAL A 148 2.74 14.84 -2.48
C VAL A 148 2.17 15.89 -1.52
N ALA A 149 1.24 16.73 -2.00
CA ALA A 149 0.63 17.78 -1.19
C ALA A 149 -0.21 17.23 -0.02
N ASP A 150 -0.88 16.10 -0.23
CA ASP A 150 -1.77 15.47 0.75
C ASP A 150 -1.03 14.47 1.67
N PHE A 151 0.24 14.14 1.41
CA PHE A 151 0.95 13.09 2.16
C PHE A 151 1.37 13.55 3.56
N GLU A 152 0.85 12.88 4.58
CA GLU A 152 1.25 13.07 5.97
C GLU A 152 2.41 12.12 6.28
N GLU A 153 3.64 12.62 6.14
CA GLU A 153 4.85 11.85 6.42
C GLU A 153 4.83 11.30 7.85
N PRO A 154 5.08 9.98 8.07
CA PRO A 154 5.12 9.43 9.41
C PRO A 154 6.32 9.98 10.19
N ASP A 155 6.07 10.36 11.44
CA ASP A 155 7.06 10.94 12.35
C ASP A 155 6.78 10.48 13.79
N GLY A 156 7.67 9.64 14.33
CA GLY A 156 7.57 9.17 15.72
C GLY A 156 6.40 8.21 15.95
N GLU A 157 5.99 7.51 14.91
CA GLU A 157 4.85 6.60 14.85
C GLU A 157 5.22 5.12 15.00
N GLY A 158 6.52 4.84 15.22
CA GLY A 158 7.10 3.49 15.21
C GLY A 158 7.49 3.02 13.81
N GLU A 159 7.63 3.94 12.86
CA GLU A 159 8.04 3.66 11.49
C GLU A 159 9.50 3.24 11.37
N GLN A 160 9.76 2.26 10.51
CA GLN A 160 11.08 1.97 9.98
C GLN A 160 11.22 2.69 8.64
N VAL A 161 12.18 3.60 8.53
CA VAL A 161 12.39 4.41 7.32
C VAL A 161 13.44 3.78 6.41
N PHE A 162 13.02 3.48 5.18
CA PHE A 162 13.88 2.98 4.11
C PHE A 162 14.05 4.05 3.05
N VAL A 163 15.20 4.71 3.05
CA VAL A 163 15.56 5.69 2.02
C VAL A 163 15.87 4.97 0.72
N GLN A 164 15.16 5.32 -0.34
CA GLN A 164 15.30 4.77 -1.67
C GLN A 164 16.33 5.55 -2.45
N SER A 165 17.39 4.87 -2.88
CA SER A 165 18.42 5.47 -3.72
C SER A 165 17.92 5.70 -5.16
N ALA A 166 18.52 6.70 -5.81
CA ALA A 166 18.25 7.08 -7.19
C ALA A 166 18.75 6.08 -8.26
N THR A 167 19.09 4.83 -7.87
CA THR A 167 19.54 3.79 -8.81
C THR A 167 18.47 3.50 -9.86
#